data_AF-A0A1Q7GDU1-F1
#
_entry.id   AF-A0A1Q7GDU1-F1
#
_cell.length_a   1.000
_cell.length_b   1.000
_cell.length_c   1.000
_cell.angle_alpha   90.00
_cell.angle_beta   90.00
_cell.angle_gamma   90.00
#
_symmetry.space_group_name_H-M   'P 1'
#
loop_
_entity.id
_entity.type
_entity.pdbx_description
1 polymer ?
#
loop_
_entity_poly.entity_id
_entity_poly.type
_entity_poly.pdbx_seq_one_letter_code
_entity_poly.pdbx_strand_id
1 'polypeptide(L)'
;MAIEHVTLDREARPVGQVLRIKPGQENLEIQYTGLNWSRPAQVTFKYQMMGLDRDWVEAGTRRAAYYSHLPPGNYTFRVVADNGDGVWNMEGRSLQVTVLPPFYRTWWFATLLLVVVAGFVGLAWQVRVARLQRVHTAQLAFSRQLIASQENERKRIASELHDSLGQHLLVIKNRAALGERATHDHRAAREQFDEIAASASQAISEVREIAYNLRPVNLDRLGLTAVIDEMIEKVSSVSGIEFSTDLVPLDRVFTPDSEINIYRIIQESVSNIVKHSQATKANVELWRADGDLHILVRDNGRGFNSGPVMDKTGSPVARGLGLTGIAERVRMLGGMHSVASTPGYGTTLTIQVPLPSPAGAGEA
;
A
#
# COMPACT_ATOMS: atom_id res chain seq x y z
N MET A 1 -46.11 -64.13 7.74
CA MET A 1 -44.97 -63.43 7.11
C MET A 1 -44.49 -62.35 8.06
N ALA A 2 -43.18 -62.22 8.27
CA ALA A 2 -42.59 -61.22 9.16
C ALA A 2 -41.27 -60.68 8.58
N ILE A 3 -40.96 -59.42 8.88
CA ILE A 3 -39.61 -58.87 8.72
C ILE A 3 -38.86 -59.28 10.00
N GLU A 4 -37.77 -60.03 9.89
CA GLU A 4 -37.06 -60.59 11.05
C GLU A 4 -35.93 -59.69 11.50
N HIS A 5 -35.09 -59.26 10.56
CA HIS A 5 -33.92 -58.44 10.83
C HIS A 5 -33.79 -57.33 9.80
N VAL A 6 -33.42 -56.14 10.28
CA VAL A 6 -33.04 -55.01 9.46
C VAL A 6 -31.63 -54.63 9.89
N THR A 7 -30.68 -54.65 8.97
CA THR A 7 -29.29 -54.27 9.20
C THR A 7 -28.96 -53.04 8.36
N LEU A 8 -28.31 -52.06 8.97
CA LEU A 8 -27.78 -50.88 8.29
C LEU A 8 -26.28 -50.79 8.60
N ASP A 9 -25.44 -50.90 7.57
CA ASP A 9 -23.98 -50.97 7.69
C ASP A 9 -23.51 -52.02 8.71
N ARG A 10 -24.12 -53.21 8.65
CA ARG A 10 -23.88 -54.35 9.55
C ARG A 10 -24.34 -54.16 11.00
N GLU A 11 -24.99 -53.04 11.32
CA GLU A 11 -25.62 -52.82 12.64
C GLU A 11 -27.11 -53.18 12.60
N ALA A 12 -27.57 -53.98 13.56
CA ALA A 12 -28.98 -54.32 13.69
C ALA A 12 -29.83 -53.10 14.08
N ARG A 13 -31.00 -52.95 13.44
CA ARG A 13 -31.99 -51.90 13.70
C ARG A 13 -33.32 -52.52 14.15
N PRO A 14 -34.04 -51.86 15.07
CA PRO A 14 -35.30 -52.40 15.58
C PRO A 14 -36.37 -52.47 14.48
N VAL A 15 -37.03 -53.62 14.39
CA VAL A 15 -38.15 -53.85 13.47
C VAL A 15 -39.42 -53.22 14.03
N GLY A 16 -40.24 -52.59 13.17
CA GLY A 16 -41.54 -52.01 13.55
C GLY A 16 -41.52 -50.51 13.86
N GLN A 17 -40.36 -49.86 13.78
CA GLN A 17 -40.22 -48.40 13.82
C GLN A 17 -39.81 -47.87 12.44
N VAL A 18 -39.98 -46.56 12.22
CA VAL A 18 -39.49 -45.89 11.01
C VAL A 18 -37.96 -45.91 11.03
N LEU A 19 -37.35 -46.56 10.04
CA LEU A 19 -35.90 -46.60 9.90
C LEU A 19 -35.40 -45.26 9.35
N ARG A 20 -34.55 -44.56 10.09
CA ARG A 20 -33.91 -43.32 9.66
C ARG A 20 -32.45 -43.57 9.30
N ILE A 21 -32.10 -43.36 8.03
CA ILE A 21 -30.73 -43.47 7.51
C ILE A 21 -30.11 -42.07 7.53
N LYS A 22 -29.00 -41.92 8.25
CA LYS A 22 -28.25 -40.66 8.34
C LYS A 22 -27.28 -40.53 7.16
N PRO A 23 -26.87 -39.30 6.80
CA PRO A 23 -25.81 -39.09 5.80
C PRO A 23 -24.55 -39.89 6.15
N GLY A 24 -24.01 -40.62 5.17
CA GLY A 24 -22.83 -41.49 5.34
C GLY A 24 -23.14 -42.94 5.72
N GLN A 25 -24.42 -43.30 5.92
CA GLN A 25 -24.84 -44.70 6.09
C GLN A 25 -25.33 -45.25 4.75
N GLU A 26 -24.73 -46.35 4.28
CA GLU A 26 -24.82 -46.74 2.86
C GLU A 26 -25.04 -48.24 2.63
N ASN A 27 -25.53 -49.06 3.56
CA ASN A 27 -25.85 -50.47 3.22
C ASN A 27 -27.06 -50.97 4.00
N LEU A 28 -28.24 -50.90 3.39
CA LEU A 28 -29.47 -51.42 3.99
C LEU A 28 -29.72 -52.86 3.53
N GLU A 29 -29.79 -53.77 4.50
CA GLU A 29 -30.23 -55.15 4.30
C GLU A 29 -31.50 -55.41 5.11
N ILE A 30 -32.50 -56.00 4.46
CA ILE A 30 -33.78 -56.35 5.08
C ILE A 30 -34.02 -57.84 4.89
N GLN A 31 -34.08 -58.57 6.00
CA GLN A 31 -34.33 -60.00 6.03
C GLN A 31 -35.78 -60.29 6.43
N TYR A 32 -36.41 -61.23 5.75
CA TYR A 32 -37.83 -61.54 5.87
C TYR A 32 -38.11 -63.04 5.78
N THR A 33 -39.22 -63.46 6.39
CA THR A 33 -39.64 -64.85 6.47
C THR A 33 -41.12 -65.02 6.13
N GLY A 34 -41.45 -66.14 5.51
CA GLY A 34 -42.81 -66.62 5.27
C GLY A 34 -43.13 -67.78 6.22
N LEU A 35 -44.35 -67.81 6.76
CA LEU A 35 -44.82 -68.94 7.59
C LEU A 35 -45.50 -69.94 6.66
N ASN A 36 -44.82 -71.05 6.37
CA ASN A 36 -45.43 -72.22 5.71
C ASN A 36 -44.93 -73.50 6.39
N TRP A 37 -45.82 -74.23 7.06
CA TRP A 37 -45.49 -75.37 7.93
C TRP A 37 -45.30 -76.70 7.19
N SER A 38 -45.76 -76.82 5.94
CA SER A 38 -45.72 -78.09 5.18
C SER A 38 -44.57 -78.16 4.19
N ARG A 39 -44.18 -77.05 3.54
CA ARG A 39 -43.07 -76.98 2.56
C ARG A 39 -42.30 -75.63 2.60
N PRO A 40 -41.54 -75.35 3.66
CA PRO A 40 -40.87 -74.04 3.85
C PRO A 40 -39.80 -73.69 2.80
N ALA A 41 -39.29 -74.67 2.04
CA ALA A 41 -38.29 -74.47 0.99
C ALA A 41 -38.87 -74.03 -0.37
N GLN A 42 -40.19 -74.09 -0.56
CA GLN A 42 -40.86 -73.73 -1.82
C GLN A 42 -41.50 -72.35 -1.80
N VAL A 43 -41.44 -71.63 -0.68
CA VAL A 43 -41.98 -70.27 -0.57
C VAL A 43 -41.10 -69.30 -1.37
N THR A 44 -41.73 -68.60 -2.29
CA THR A 44 -41.15 -67.53 -3.09
C THR A 44 -41.59 -66.17 -2.59
N PHE A 45 -40.73 -65.17 -2.77
CA PHE A 45 -40.92 -63.82 -2.29
C PHE A 45 -40.85 -62.81 -3.42
N LYS A 46 -41.64 -61.75 -3.28
CA LYS A 46 -41.52 -60.51 -4.07
C LYS A 46 -41.40 -59.35 -3.12
N TYR A 47 -40.55 -58.39 -3.44
CA TYR A 47 -40.43 -57.16 -2.68
C TYR A 47 -40.39 -55.93 -3.57
N GLN A 48 -40.66 -54.77 -2.99
CA GLN A 48 -40.59 -53.49 -3.68
C GLN A 48 -40.22 -52.39 -2.69
N MET A 49 -39.26 -51.54 -3.04
CA MET A 49 -38.99 -50.27 -2.38
C MET A 49 -39.78 -49.16 -3.08
N MET A 50 -41.00 -48.89 -2.60
CA MET A 50 -41.81 -47.80 -3.13
C MET A 50 -41.07 -46.47 -2.97
N GLY A 51 -40.96 -45.72 -4.07
CA GLY A 51 -40.18 -44.48 -4.16
C GLY A 51 -38.81 -44.66 -4.83
N LEU A 52 -38.36 -45.91 -5.03
CA LEU A 52 -37.14 -46.25 -5.77
C LEU A 52 -37.44 -47.23 -6.92
N ASP A 53 -38.03 -48.37 -6.60
CA ASP A 53 -38.31 -49.45 -7.56
C ASP A 53 -39.58 -49.15 -8.36
N ARG A 54 -39.52 -49.34 -9.69
CA ARG A 54 -40.68 -49.14 -10.57
C ARG A 54 -41.70 -50.28 -10.45
N ASP A 55 -41.22 -51.52 -10.38
CA ASP A 55 -42.03 -52.74 -10.31
C ASP A 55 -41.55 -53.66 -9.17
N TRP A 56 -42.30 -54.74 -8.90
CA TRP A 56 -41.90 -55.76 -7.93
C TRP A 56 -40.63 -56.50 -8.36
N VAL A 57 -39.68 -56.64 -7.45
CA VAL A 57 -38.49 -57.46 -7.62
C VAL A 57 -38.81 -58.89 -7.21
N GLU A 58 -38.66 -59.82 -8.16
CA GLU A 58 -38.83 -61.25 -7.90
C GLU A 58 -37.60 -61.80 -7.17
N ALA A 59 -37.76 -62.17 -5.91
CA ALA A 59 -36.67 -62.66 -5.07
C ALA A 59 -36.54 -64.20 -5.10
N GLY A 60 -37.50 -64.91 -5.71
CA GLY A 60 -37.54 -66.38 -5.66
C GLY A 60 -37.52 -66.83 -4.20
N THR A 61 -36.66 -67.79 -3.85
CA THR A 61 -36.52 -68.29 -2.47
C THR A 61 -35.61 -67.43 -1.57
N ARG A 62 -35.05 -66.33 -2.08
CA ARG A 62 -34.15 -65.44 -1.32
C ARG A 62 -34.93 -64.73 -0.20
N ARG A 63 -34.34 -64.71 1.00
CA ARG A 63 -34.94 -64.16 2.23
C ARG A 63 -34.41 -62.78 2.63
N ALA A 64 -33.68 -62.12 1.73
CA ALA A 64 -33.04 -60.84 1.98
C ALA A 64 -33.18 -59.90 0.76
N ALA A 65 -33.30 -58.61 1.02
CA ALA A 65 -33.19 -57.53 0.04
C ALA A 65 -32.03 -56.61 0.42
N TYR A 66 -31.25 -56.19 -0.57
CA TYR A 66 -30.04 -55.38 -0.40
C TYR A 66 -30.15 -54.06 -1.16
N TYR A 67 -29.88 -52.95 -0.48
CA TYR A 67 -29.81 -51.60 -1.05
C TYR A 67 -28.50 -50.93 -0.63
N SER A 68 -27.55 -50.83 -1.57
CA SER A 68 -26.22 -50.25 -1.36
C SER A 68 -26.18 -48.72 -1.46
N HIS A 69 -27.25 -48.09 -1.95
CA HIS A 69 -27.38 -46.64 -1.93
C HIS A 69 -28.86 -46.29 -2.05
N LEU A 70 -29.38 -45.56 -1.08
CA LEU A 70 -30.71 -44.97 -1.14
C LEU A 70 -30.55 -43.45 -1.18
N PRO A 71 -31.02 -42.77 -2.25
CA PRO A 71 -31.03 -41.32 -2.28
C PRO A 71 -31.82 -40.72 -1.10
N PRO A 72 -31.58 -39.46 -0.71
CA PRO A 72 -32.42 -38.79 0.29
C PRO A 72 -33.90 -38.77 -0.12
N GLY A 73 -34.77 -39.26 0.76
CA GLY A 73 -36.18 -39.45 0.43
C GLY A 73 -36.94 -40.27 1.47
N ASN A 74 -38.25 -40.41 1.24
CA ASN A 74 -39.12 -41.27 2.03
C ASN A 74 -39.53 -42.47 1.18
N TYR A 75 -39.27 -43.66 1.69
CA TYR A 75 -39.51 -44.92 1.02
C TYR A 75 -40.36 -45.85 1.88
N THR A 76 -41.07 -46.77 1.23
CA THR A 76 -41.75 -47.87 1.92
C THR A 76 -41.32 -49.18 1.29
N PHE A 77 -40.57 -49.98 2.03
CA PHE A 77 -40.28 -51.35 1.64
C PHE A 77 -41.53 -52.19 1.87
N ARG A 78 -41.93 -52.98 0.87
CA ARG A 78 -43.00 -53.98 0.97
C ARG A 78 -42.47 -55.32 0.56
N VAL A 79 -42.89 -56.36 1.24
CA VAL A 79 -42.57 -57.75 0.91
C VAL A 79 -43.82 -58.61 1.02
N VAL A 80 -44.04 -59.45 0.01
CA VAL A 80 -45.11 -60.42 -0.10
C VAL A 80 -44.53 -61.80 -0.39
N ALA A 81 -45.24 -62.84 0.03
CA ALA A 81 -44.86 -64.23 -0.17
C ALA A 81 -46.02 -64.99 -0.80
N ASP A 82 -45.71 -66.04 -1.55
CA ASP A 82 -46.71 -67.00 -1.99
C ASP A 82 -46.89 -68.13 -0.96
N ASN A 83 -48.04 -68.79 -0.97
CA ASN A 83 -48.33 -69.89 -0.05
C ASN A 83 -47.76 -71.26 -0.51
N GLY A 84 -46.93 -71.31 -1.56
CA GLY A 84 -46.38 -72.54 -2.14
C GLY A 84 -47.22 -73.15 -3.27
N ASP A 85 -48.43 -72.62 -3.50
CA ASP A 85 -49.36 -73.02 -4.58
C ASP A 85 -49.58 -71.86 -5.59
N GLY A 86 -48.69 -70.86 -5.62
CA GLY A 86 -48.76 -69.74 -6.57
C GLY A 86 -49.75 -68.62 -6.22
N VAL A 87 -50.45 -68.72 -5.09
CA VAL A 87 -51.34 -67.67 -4.57
C VAL A 87 -50.56 -66.71 -3.67
N TRP A 88 -50.56 -65.43 -4.03
CA TRP A 88 -49.81 -64.37 -3.34
C TRP A 88 -50.63 -63.73 -2.21
N ASN A 89 -50.02 -63.59 -1.03
CA ASN A 89 -50.62 -62.82 0.05
C ASN A 89 -50.35 -61.32 -0.13
N MET A 90 -51.39 -60.56 -0.48
CA MET A 90 -51.32 -59.12 -0.72
C MET A 90 -51.34 -58.25 0.55
N GLU A 91 -51.63 -58.80 1.73
CA GLU A 91 -51.55 -58.03 2.99
C GLU A 91 -50.10 -57.73 3.39
N GLY A 92 -49.16 -58.62 3.05
CA GLY A 92 -47.71 -58.43 3.16
C GLY A 92 -47.19 -57.90 4.51
N ARG A 93 -45.95 -57.40 4.48
CA ARG A 93 -45.36 -56.58 5.54
C ARG A 93 -44.63 -55.38 4.94
N SER A 94 -44.66 -54.26 5.66
CA SER A 94 -44.02 -53.02 5.21
C SER A 94 -43.11 -52.41 6.27
N LEU A 95 -42.03 -51.77 5.82
CA LEU A 95 -41.10 -50.98 6.63
C LEU A 95 -40.96 -49.58 6.03
N GLN A 96 -41.17 -48.54 6.84
CA GLN A 96 -40.93 -47.16 6.42
C GLN A 96 -39.43 -46.83 6.57
N VAL A 97 -38.83 -46.30 5.51
CA VAL A 97 -37.41 -45.92 5.46
C VAL A 97 -37.31 -44.46 5.05
N THR A 98 -36.69 -43.63 5.89
CA THR A 98 -36.43 -42.21 5.60
C THR A 98 -34.93 -41.99 5.55
N VAL A 99 -34.43 -41.53 4.40
CA VAL A 99 -33.03 -41.16 4.21
C VAL A 99 -32.90 -39.64 4.33
N LEU A 100 -32.12 -39.19 5.31
CA LEU A 100 -31.92 -37.76 5.57
C LEU A 100 -30.85 -37.18 4.63
N PRO A 101 -31.08 -36.02 4.00
CA PRO A 101 -30.06 -35.35 3.20
C PRO A 101 -28.91 -34.84 4.09
N PRO A 102 -27.67 -34.77 3.57
CA PRO A 102 -26.56 -34.14 4.27
C PRO A 102 -26.85 -32.66 4.54
N PHE A 103 -26.37 -32.14 5.68
CA PHE A 103 -26.69 -30.78 6.12
C PHE A 103 -26.26 -29.70 5.12
N TYR A 104 -25.20 -29.90 4.35
CA TYR A 104 -24.72 -28.93 3.36
C TYR A 104 -25.59 -28.88 2.07
N ARG A 105 -26.55 -29.79 1.91
CA ARG A 105 -27.54 -29.77 0.82
C ARG A 105 -28.89 -29.19 1.23
N THR A 106 -29.01 -28.63 2.43
CA THR A 106 -30.25 -27.98 2.88
C THR A 106 -30.29 -26.51 2.46
N TRP A 107 -31.49 -25.97 2.25
CA TRP A 107 -31.67 -24.56 1.87
C TRP A 107 -31.15 -23.60 2.95
N TRP A 108 -31.33 -23.94 4.23
CA TRP A 108 -30.91 -23.08 5.33
C TRP A 108 -29.38 -22.96 5.40
N PHE A 109 -28.64 -24.01 5.04
CA PHE A 109 -27.18 -23.98 4.99
C PHE A 109 -26.70 -23.04 3.88
N ALA A 110 -27.32 -23.11 2.70
CA ALA A 110 -27.04 -22.20 1.60
C ALA A 110 -27.31 -20.73 1.98
N THR A 111 -28.42 -20.46 2.69
CA THR A 111 -28.73 -19.12 3.20
C THR A 111 -27.68 -18.63 4.19
N LEU A 112 -27.26 -19.48 5.14
CA LEU A 112 -26.23 -19.11 6.13
C LEU A 112 -24.90 -18.81 5.45
N LEU A 113 -24.50 -19.62 4.47
CA LEU A 113 -23.29 -19.38 3.68
C LEU A 113 -23.36 -18.03 2.94
N LEU A 114 -24.49 -17.70 2.33
CA LEU A 114 -24.68 -16.43 1.64
C LEU A 114 -24.55 -15.24 2.60
N VAL A 115 -25.17 -15.31 3.78
CA VAL A 115 -25.06 -14.26 4.81
C VAL A 115 -23.61 -14.07 5.26
N VAL A 116 -22.87 -15.16 5.48
CA VAL A 116 -21.44 -15.10 5.84
C VAL A 116 -20.63 -14.41 4.74
N VAL A 117 -20.84 -14.80 3.48
CA VAL A 117 -20.15 -14.18 2.33
C VAL A 117 -20.50 -12.70 2.21
N ALA A 118 -21.77 -12.33 2.33
CA ALA A 118 -22.21 -10.93 2.30
C ALA A 118 -21.60 -10.10 3.45
N GLY A 119 -21.48 -10.70 4.64
CA GLY A 119 -20.81 -10.09 5.79
C GLY A 119 -19.33 -9.82 5.52
N PHE A 120 -18.60 -10.78 4.95
CA PHE A 120 -17.20 -10.60 4.55
C PHE A 120 -17.04 -9.51 3.48
N VAL A 121 -17.92 -9.48 2.48
CA VAL A 121 -17.92 -8.42 1.44
C VAL A 121 -18.21 -7.05 2.05
N GLY A 122 -19.19 -6.95 2.94
CA GLY A 122 -19.52 -5.72 3.65
C GLY A 122 -18.37 -5.21 4.53
N LEU A 123 -17.71 -6.11 5.26
CA LEU A 123 -16.53 -5.76 6.07
C LEU A 123 -15.36 -5.29 5.18
N ALA A 124 -15.08 -6.00 4.09
CA ALA A 124 -14.05 -5.62 3.13
C ALA A 124 -14.34 -4.24 2.52
N TRP A 125 -15.60 -3.97 2.16
CA TRP A 125 -16.06 -2.66 1.69
C TRP A 125 -15.83 -1.58 2.75
N GLN A 126 -16.27 -1.80 3.99
CA GLN A 126 -16.11 -0.82 5.08
C GLN A 126 -14.63 -0.47 5.31
N VAL A 127 -13.75 -1.47 5.35
CA VAL A 127 -12.30 -1.26 5.47
C VAL A 127 -11.74 -0.49 4.26
N ARG A 128 -12.20 -0.82 3.05
CA ARG A 128 -11.79 -0.14 1.82
C ARG A 128 -12.19 1.34 1.83
N VAL A 129 -13.43 1.65 2.19
CA VAL A 129 -13.93 3.03 2.29
C VAL A 129 -13.18 3.82 3.35
N ALA A 130 -12.98 3.25 4.55
CA ALA A 130 -12.23 3.90 5.61
C ALA A 130 -10.77 4.20 5.18
N ARG A 131 -10.14 3.29 4.43
CA ARG A 131 -8.78 3.52 3.89
C ARG A 131 -8.77 4.66 2.87
N LEU A 132 -9.75 4.70 1.95
CA LEU A 132 -9.85 5.77 0.95
C LEU A 132 -10.06 7.14 1.60
N GLN A 133 -10.92 7.23 2.62
CA GLN A 133 -11.15 8.47 3.35
C GLN A 133 -9.88 8.98 4.04
N ARG A 134 -9.11 8.10 4.69
CA ARG A 134 -7.83 8.46 5.33
C ARG A 134 -6.80 9.00 4.34
N VAL A 135 -6.69 8.39 3.16
CA VAL A 135 -5.77 8.85 2.12
C VAL A 135 -6.21 10.23 1.62
N HIS A 136 -7.51 10.42 1.37
CA HIS A 136 -8.03 11.70 0.90
C HIS A 136 -7.86 12.83 1.94
N THR A 137 -8.12 12.57 3.23
CA THR A 137 -7.91 13.57 4.28
C THR A 137 -6.44 13.90 4.47
N ALA A 138 -5.54 12.92 4.40
CA ALA A 138 -4.10 13.16 4.43
C ALA A 138 -3.62 13.99 3.24
N GLN A 139 -4.12 13.72 2.04
CA GLN A 139 -3.84 14.52 0.83
C GLN A 139 -4.32 15.96 0.97
N LEU A 140 -5.53 16.18 1.49
CA LEU A 140 -6.05 17.53 1.72
C LEU A 140 -5.27 18.28 2.79
N ALA A 141 -4.91 17.62 3.89
CA ALA A 141 -4.09 18.22 4.95
C ALA A 141 -2.71 18.62 4.43
N PHE A 142 -2.08 17.74 3.65
CA PHE A 142 -0.79 18.01 3.00
C PHE A 142 -0.88 19.18 2.03
N SER A 143 -1.88 19.21 1.16
CA SER A 143 -2.11 20.31 0.21
C SER A 143 -2.30 21.65 0.94
N ARG A 144 -3.10 21.67 2.01
CA ARG A 144 -3.27 22.87 2.84
C ARG A 144 -1.97 23.31 3.50
N GLN A 145 -1.18 22.37 4.02
CA GLN A 145 0.11 22.68 4.62
C GLN A 145 1.10 23.23 3.59
N LEU A 146 1.10 22.68 2.37
CA LEU A 146 1.92 23.16 1.26
C LEU A 146 1.53 24.59 0.87
N ILE A 147 0.24 24.87 0.70
CA ILE A 147 -0.27 26.22 0.38
C ILE A 147 0.09 27.20 1.50
N ALA A 148 -0.14 26.83 2.77
CA ALA A 148 0.20 27.69 3.90
C ALA A 148 1.72 27.95 3.99
N SER A 149 2.55 26.95 3.71
CA SER A 149 3.99 27.11 3.64
C SER A 149 4.41 28.04 2.50
N GLN A 150 3.80 27.92 1.32
CA GLN A 150 4.07 28.81 0.18
C GLN A 150 3.65 30.25 0.48
N GLU A 151 2.51 30.45 1.12
CA GLU A 151 2.01 31.78 1.47
C GLU A 151 2.87 32.46 2.55
N ASN A 152 3.25 31.70 3.59
CA ASN A 152 4.19 32.18 4.61
C ASN A 152 5.54 32.56 4.00
N GLU A 153 6.02 31.76 3.06
CA GLU A 153 7.27 32.02 2.36
C GLU A 153 7.17 33.28 1.49
N ARG A 154 6.10 33.43 0.69
CA ARG A 154 5.79 34.67 -0.06
C ARG A 154 5.74 35.88 0.85
N LYS A 155 5.10 35.77 2.02
CA LYS A 155 4.99 36.86 2.99
C LYS A 155 6.35 37.20 3.59
N ARG A 156 7.18 36.20 3.91
CA ARG A 156 8.56 36.39 4.40
C ARG A 156 9.40 37.12 3.36
N ILE A 157 9.39 36.66 2.10
CA ILE A 157 10.10 37.29 0.98
C ILE A 157 9.64 38.73 0.77
N ALA A 158 8.33 38.97 0.78
CA ALA A 158 7.78 40.31 0.61
C ALA A 158 8.23 41.25 1.74
N SER A 159 8.28 40.76 2.99
CA SER A 159 8.81 41.53 4.12
C SER A 159 10.30 41.80 3.98
N GLU A 160 11.12 40.79 3.69
CA GLU A 160 12.57 40.94 3.54
C GLU A 160 12.92 41.89 2.40
N LEU A 161 12.25 41.78 1.25
CA LEU A 161 12.39 42.72 0.15
C LEU A 161 11.95 44.13 0.56
N HIS A 162 10.79 44.28 1.21
CA HIS A 162 10.27 45.59 1.57
C HIS A 162 11.17 46.30 2.60
N ASP A 163 11.63 45.59 3.61
CA ASP A 163 12.44 46.14 4.70
C ASP A 163 13.84 46.51 4.21
N SER A 164 14.51 45.62 3.45
CA SER A 164 15.83 45.89 2.85
C SER A 164 15.76 47.04 1.84
N LEU A 165 14.88 46.94 0.83
CA LEU A 165 14.81 47.93 -0.23
C LEU A 165 14.32 49.29 0.31
N GLY A 166 13.39 49.28 1.26
CA GLY A 166 12.87 50.47 1.91
C GLY A 166 13.94 51.27 2.66
N GLN A 167 14.84 50.59 3.37
CA GLN A 167 15.97 51.24 4.06
C GLN A 167 16.94 51.89 3.07
N HIS A 168 17.36 51.16 2.03
CA HIS A 168 18.28 51.69 1.02
C HIS A 168 17.69 52.88 0.26
N LEU A 169 16.40 52.80 -0.13
CA LEU A 169 15.72 53.90 -0.81
C LEU A 169 15.58 55.14 0.08
N LEU A 170 15.37 54.98 1.39
CA LEU A 170 15.33 56.09 2.34
C LEU A 170 16.70 56.78 2.46
N VAL A 171 17.78 56.01 2.55
CA VAL A 171 19.16 56.53 2.56
C VAL A 171 19.44 57.30 1.28
N ILE A 172 19.16 56.69 0.11
CA ILE A 172 19.35 57.33 -1.20
C ILE A 172 18.58 58.66 -1.29
N LYS A 173 17.28 58.66 -0.90
CA LYS A 173 16.44 59.87 -0.92
C LYS A 173 17.03 60.99 -0.05
N ASN A 174 17.43 60.68 1.18
CA ASN A 174 17.95 61.67 2.11
C ASN A 174 19.30 62.22 1.64
N ARG A 175 20.18 61.36 1.14
CA ARG A 175 21.49 61.76 0.58
C ARG A 175 21.32 62.63 -0.67
N ALA A 176 20.37 62.31 -1.55
CA ALA A 176 20.08 63.12 -2.72
C ALA A 176 19.62 64.53 -2.33
N ALA A 177 18.73 64.64 -1.34
CA ALA A 177 18.28 65.94 -0.82
C ALA A 177 19.40 66.76 -0.15
N LEU A 178 20.37 66.11 0.50
CA LEU A 178 21.55 66.78 1.05
C LEU A 178 22.49 67.26 -0.05
N GLY A 179 22.71 66.44 -1.09
CA GLY A 179 23.51 66.80 -2.26
C GLY A 179 22.92 67.99 -3.01
N GLU A 180 21.60 68.05 -3.18
CA GLU A 180 20.90 69.18 -3.80
C GLU A 180 21.08 70.49 -3.02
N ARG A 181 21.18 70.42 -1.69
CA ARG A 181 21.42 71.59 -0.83
C ARG A 181 22.87 72.06 -0.82
N ALA A 182 23.83 71.20 -1.19
CA ALA A 182 25.25 71.51 -1.27
C ALA A 182 25.63 72.28 -2.56
N THR A 183 24.81 73.26 -2.95
CA THR A 183 24.92 73.99 -4.23
C THR A 183 26.24 74.74 -4.43
N HIS A 184 26.94 75.09 -3.35
CA HIS A 184 28.18 75.88 -3.40
C HIS A 184 29.40 75.08 -2.90
N ASP A 185 29.22 73.82 -2.51
CA ASP A 185 30.28 72.92 -2.08
C ASP A 185 30.24 71.65 -2.93
N HIS A 186 30.92 71.72 -4.07
CA HIS A 186 31.00 70.61 -5.02
C HIS A 186 31.60 69.34 -4.40
N ARG A 187 32.46 69.47 -3.39
CA ARG A 187 33.07 68.32 -2.72
C ARG A 187 32.05 67.61 -1.83
N ALA A 188 31.32 68.37 -1.01
CA ALA A 188 30.24 67.83 -0.19
C ALA A 188 29.13 67.20 -1.05
N ALA A 189 28.78 67.81 -2.18
CA ALA A 189 27.82 67.25 -3.14
C ALA A 189 28.33 65.92 -3.74
N ARG A 190 29.61 65.85 -4.12
CA ARG A 190 30.24 64.63 -4.66
C ARG A 190 30.21 63.47 -3.66
N GLU A 191 30.53 63.75 -2.40
CA GLU A 191 30.48 62.75 -1.32
C GLU A 191 29.06 62.17 -1.14
N GLN A 192 28.00 62.98 -1.26
CA GLN A 192 26.63 62.46 -1.20
C GLN A 192 26.30 61.55 -2.39
N PHE A 193 26.79 61.86 -3.60
CA PHE A 193 26.58 61.02 -4.78
C PHE A 193 27.32 59.69 -4.69
N ASP A 194 28.53 59.67 -4.12
CA ASP A 194 29.30 58.43 -3.92
C ASP A 194 28.59 57.51 -2.91
N GLU A 195 28.02 58.08 -1.83
CA GLU A 195 27.20 57.34 -0.84
C GLU A 195 25.89 56.79 -1.44
N ILE A 196 25.26 57.54 -2.35
CA ILE A 196 24.09 57.05 -3.12
C ILE A 196 24.48 55.86 -3.98
N ALA A 197 25.62 55.94 -4.70
CA ALA A 197 26.09 54.86 -5.56
C ALA A 197 26.44 53.60 -4.75
N ALA A 198 27.05 53.77 -3.56
CA ALA A 198 27.34 52.68 -2.64
C ALA A 198 26.05 52.01 -2.12
N SER A 199 25.09 52.80 -1.64
CA SER A 199 23.80 52.30 -1.14
C SER A 199 23.01 51.56 -2.23
N ALA A 200 23.00 52.10 -3.46
CA ALA A 200 22.36 51.43 -4.60
C ALA A 200 23.03 50.10 -4.95
N SER A 201 24.37 50.04 -4.91
CA SER A 201 25.12 48.80 -5.17
C SER A 201 24.86 47.73 -4.11
N GLN A 202 24.71 48.14 -2.85
CA GLN A 202 24.36 47.23 -1.75
C GLN A 202 22.92 46.71 -1.90
N ALA A 203 21.95 47.58 -2.20
CA ALA A 203 20.57 47.16 -2.47
C ALA A 203 20.47 46.16 -3.62
N ILE A 204 21.21 46.39 -4.71
CA ILE A 204 21.27 45.45 -5.85
C ILE A 204 21.83 44.09 -5.43
N SER A 205 22.85 44.08 -4.56
CA SER A 205 23.47 42.85 -4.06
C SER A 205 22.53 42.06 -3.15
N GLU A 206 21.81 42.73 -2.25
CA GLU A 206 20.81 42.11 -1.36
C GLU A 206 19.63 41.53 -2.16
N VAL A 207 19.13 42.26 -3.17
CA VAL A 207 18.08 41.74 -4.07
C VAL A 207 18.56 40.52 -4.85
N ARG A 208 19.83 40.51 -5.30
CA ARG A 208 20.41 39.34 -5.97
C ARG A 208 20.51 38.14 -5.03
N GLU A 209 20.87 38.35 -3.77
CA GLU A 209 20.94 37.29 -2.76
C GLU A 209 19.54 36.72 -2.44
N ILE A 210 18.54 37.58 -2.27
CA ILE A 210 17.14 37.16 -2.07
C ILE A 210 16.64 36.37 -3.30
N ALA A 211 16.94 36.84 -4.51
CA ALA A 211 16.60 36.14 -5.75
C ALA A 211 17.30 34.77 -5.85
N TYR A 212 18.56 34.67 -5.44
CA TYR A 212 19.32 33.41 -5.40
C TYR A 212 18.66 32.36 -4.51
N ASN A 213 18.08 32.79 -3.38
CA ASN A 213 17.34 31.92 -2.46
C ASN A 213 15.98 31.47 -3.01
N LEU A 214 15.43 32.16 -4.01
CA LEU A 214 14.09 31.90 -4.56
C LEU A 214 14.10 30.98 -5.78
N ARG A 215 15.05 31.18 -6.68
CA ARG A 215 15.37 30.34 -7.84
C ARG A 215 16.78 30.76 -8.27
N PRO A 216 17.77 29.85 -8.37
CA PRO A 216 19.11 30.27 -8.76
C PRO A 216 19.05 30.89 -10.16
N VAL A 217 19.16 32.22 -10.26
CA VAL A 217 19.06 32.98 -11.52
C VAL A 217 20.17 32.55 -12.50
N ASN A 218 21.22 31.94 -11.96
CA ASN A 218 22.34 31.39 -12.70
C ASN A 218 22.07 30.01 -13.30
N LEU A 219 21.04 29.27 -12.88
CA LEU A 219 20.78 27.92 -13.40
C LEU A 219 20.53 27.97 -14.91
N ASP A 220 19.77 28.96 -15.37
CA ASP A 220 19.46 29.17 -16.80
C ASP A 220 20.67 29.66 -17.62
N ARG A 221 21.73 30.21 -16.98
CA ARG A 221 22.90 30.84 -17.67
C ARG A 221 24.19 30.03 -17.57
N LEU A 222 24.48 29.43 -16.41
CA LEU A 222 25.72 28.71 -16.09
C LEU A 222 25.55 27.19 -16.16
N GLY A 223 24.32 26.68 -16.09
CA GLY A 223 24.06 25.25 -16.02
C GLY A 223 24.09 24.69 -14.59
N LEU A 224 23.48 23.52 -14.40
CA LEU A 224 23.30 22.90 -13.07
C LEU A 224 24.65 22.58 -12.41
N THR A 225 25.60 22.03 -13.18
CA THR A 225 26.89 21.59 -12.63
C THR A 225 27.69 22.78 -12.09
N ALA A 226 27.80 23.86 -12.86
CA ALA A 226 28.55 25.04 -12.46
C ALA A 226 27.94 25.73 -11.22
N VAL A 227 26.60 25.79 -11.14
CA VAL A 227 25.91 26.42 -9.99
C VAL A 227 26.06 25.60 -8.71
N ILE A 228 26.12 24.26 -8.80
CA ILE A 228 26.41 23.39 -7.66
C ILE A 228 27.85 23.63 -7.18
N ASP A 229 28.79 23.68 -8.11
CA ASP A 229 30.22 23.86 -7.80
C ASP A 229 30.46 25.22 -7.12
N GLU A 230 29.95 26.32 -7.69
CA GLU A 230 30.03 27.68 -7.12
C GLU A 230 29.43 27.74 -5.70
N MET A 231 28.28 27.08 -5.49
CA MET A 231 27.65 27.02 -4.17
C MET A 231 28.55 26.30 -3.15
N ILE A 232 29.15 25.17 -3.52
CA ILE A 232 30.01 24.39 -2.63
C ILE A 232 31.30 25.14 -2.33
N GLU A 233 31.93 25.76 -3.32
CA GLU A 233 33.11 26.62 -3.13
C GLU A 233 32.83 27.76 -2.14
N LYS A 234 31.70 28.46 -2.33
CA LYS A 234 31.29 29.55 -1.42
C LYS A 234 31.10 29.05 0.00
N VAL A 235 30.43 27.92 0.19
CA VAL A 235 30.23 27.31 1.52
C VAL A 235 31.55 26.87 2.15
N SER A 236 32.45 26.28 1.36
CA SER A 236 33.80 25.89 1.80
C SER A 236 34.59 27.09 2.34
N SER A 237 34.55 28.23 1.63
CA SER A 237 35.29 29.44 2.04
C SER A 237 34.83 30.09 3.35
N VAL A 238 33.57 29.87 3.76
CA VAL A 238 32.98 30.55 4.93
C VAL A 238 32.75 29.62 6.13
N SER A 239 32.62 28.31 5.90
CA SER A 239 32.28 27.35 6.96
C SER A 239 33.49 26.77 7.69
N GLY A 240 34.69 26.84 7.10
CA GLY A 240 35.90 26.20 7.63
C GLY A 240 35.92 24.66 7.47
N ILE A 241 34.98 24.11 6.70
CA ILE A 241 34.91 22.68 6.33
C ILE A 241 35.57 22.51 4.96
N GLU A 242 36.47 21.55 4.83
CA GLU A 242 37.09 21.20 3.55
C GLU A 242 36.12 20.36 2.71
N PHE A 243 35.62 20.93 1.61
CA PHE A 243 34.77 20.22 0.65
C PHE A 243 35.59 19.68 -0.52
N SER A 244 35.40 18.40 -0.86
CA SER A 244 35.79 17.82 -2.14
C SER A 244 34.58 17.60 -3.04
N THR A 245 34.74 17.86 -4.34
CA THR A 245 33.68 17.70 -5.35
C THR A 245 34.16 16.81 -6.49
N ASP A 246 33.30 15.90 -6.94
CA ASP A 246 33.47 15.15 -8.19
C ASP A 246 32.13 15.16 -8.92
N LEU A 247 31.99 16.08 -9.88
CA LEU A 247 30.70 16.40 -10.50
C LEU A 247 30.75 16.06 -12.00
N VAL A 248 30.04 15.01 -12.41
CA VAL A 248 29.77 14.78 -13.83
C VAL A 248 28.97 15.96 -14.40
N PRO A 249 29.22 16.42 -15.65
CA PRO A 249 28.41 17.45 -16.28
C PRO A 249 26.93 17.02 -16.35
N LEU A 250 25.99 17.88 -15.97
CA LEU A 250 24.55 17.61 -15.94
C LEU A 250 23.72 18.63 -16.76
N ASP A 251 24.38 19.54 -17.46
CA ASP A 251 23.70 20.64 -18.14
C ASP A 251 22.74 20.12 -19.22
N ARG A 252 21.49 20.58 -19.16
CA ARG A 252 20.41 20.24 -20.13
C ARG A 252 20.06 18.76 -20.20
N VAL A 253 20.43 17.99 -19.18
CA VAL A 253 20.08 16.57 -19.09
C VAL A 253 18.69 16.39 -18.50
N PHE A 254 18.29 17.31 -17.63
CA PHE A 254 17.02 17.27 -16.93
C PHE A 254 16.09 18.40 -17.39
N THR A 255 14.80 18.29 -17.10
CA THR A 255 13.89 19.43 -17.27
C THR A 255 14.25 20.54 -16.28
N PRO A 256 13.98 21.82 -16.57
CA PRO A 256 14.31 22.92 -15.66
C PRO A 256 13.78 22.74 -14.23
N ASP A 257 12.56 22.19 -14.09
CA ASP A 257 11.98 21.87 -12.78
C ASP A 257 12.75 20.77 -12.05
N SER A 258 13.26 19.77 -12.78
CA SER A 258 14.05 18.69 -12.22
C SER A 258 15.43 19.18 -11.79
N GLU A 259 16.07 20.04 -12.59
CA GLU A 259 17.35 20.69 -12.25
C GLU A 259 17.22 21.51 -10.95
N ILE A 260 16.14 22.28 -10.80
CA ILE A 260 15.86 23.04 -9.57
C ILE A 260 15.74 22.11 -8.36
N ASN A 261 15.07 20.97 -8.51
CA ASN A 261 14.90 20.03 -7.41
C ASN A 261 16.23 19.35 -7.03
N ILE A 262 17.04 18.96 -8.02
CA ILE A 262 18.39 18.40 -7.80
C ILE A 262 19.28 19.42 -7.08
N TYR A 263 19.32 20.66 -7.56
CA TYR A 263 20.05 21.74 -6.90
C TYR A 263 19.62 21.91 -5.44
N ARG A 264 18.31 21.98 -5.17
CA ARG A 264 17.79 22.16 -3.80
C ARG A 264 18.09 20.97 -2.89
N ILE A 265 18.13 19.76 -3.42
CA ILE A 265 18.56 18.57 -2.68
C ILE A 265 20.00 18.73 -2.21
N ILE A 266 20.91 19.11 -3.10
CA ILE A 266 22.34 19.26 -2.78
C ILE A 266 22.53 20.44 -1.83
N GLN A 267 21.84 21.56 -2.07
CA GLN A 267 21.86 22.74 -1.21
C GLN A 267 21.43 22.42 0.23
N GLU A 268 20.31 21.73 0.40
CA GLU A 268 19.82 21.35 1.73
C GLU A 268 20.77 20.36 2.41
N SER A 269 21.38 19.45 1.65
CA SER A 269 22.37 18.50 2.16
C SER A 269 23.63 19.19 2.67
N VAL A 270 24.18 20.12 1.90
CA VAL A 270 25.34 20.95 2.28
C VAL A 270 25.00 21.85 3.48
N SER A 271 23.81 22.47 3.49
CA SER A 271 23.32 23.26 4.63
C SER A 271 23.23 22.43 5.91
N ASN A 272 22.74 21.18 5.81
CA ASN A 272 22.67 20.27 6.95
C ASN A 272 24.06 19.91 7.50
N ILE A 273 25.06 19.73 6.63
CA ILE A 273 26.45 19.53 7.05
C ILE A 273 26.91 20.74 7.86
N VAL A 274 26.83 21.94 7.29
CA VAL A 274 27.33 23.17 7.94
C VAL A 274 26.65 23.42 9.29
N LYS A 275 25.33 23.24 9.38
CA LYS A 275 24.56 23.56 10.58
C LYS A 275 24.63 22.48 11.66
N HIS A 276 24.80 21.22 11.30
CA HIS A 276 24.53 20.11 12.21
C HIS A 276 25.63 19.08 12.36
N SER A 277 26.63 19.02 11.45
CA SER A 277 27.61 17.94 11.47
C SER A 277 28.78 18.19 12.42
N GLN A 278 29.22 19.44 12.62
CA GLN A 278 30.56 19.73 13.20
C GLN A 278 31.69 18.97 12.47
N ALA A 279 31.52 18.72 11.18
CA ALA A 279 32.51 18.05 10.33
C ALA A 279 33.71 18.94 10.06
N THR A 280 34.85 18.32 9.75
CA THR A 280 36.04 19.00 9.22
C THR A 280 36.20 18.78 7.73
N LYS A 281 35.64 17.69 7.19
CA LYS A 281 35.66 17.34 5.78
C LYS A 281 34.30 16.87 5.30
N ALA A 282 33.96 17.24 4.08
CA ALA A 282 32.75 16.80 3.38
C ALA A 282 33.05 16.53 1.91
N ASN A 283 32.25 15.67 1.30
CA ASN A 283 32.41 15.23 -0.07
C ASN A 283 31.06 15.20 -0.79
N VAL A 284 31.03 15.71 -2.02
CA VAL A 284 29.86 15.70 -2.90
C VAL A 284 30.24 15.08 -4.24
N GLU A 285 29.63 13.96 -4.58
CA GLU A 285 29.87 13.26 -5.83
C GLU A 285 28.58 13.14 -6.65
N LEU A 286 28.69 13.36 -7.96
CA LEU A 286 27.64 13.17 -8.95
C LEU A 286 28.18 12.32 -10.09
N TRP A 287 27.59 11.15 -10.32
CA TRP A 287 27.95 10.29 -11.45
C TRP A 287 26.73 9.67 -12.11
N ARG A 288 26.90 9.17 -13.34
CA ARG A 288 25.85 8.47 -14.09
C ARG A 288 26.18 6.99 -14.16
N ALA A 289 25.24 6.14 -13.79
CA ALA A 289 25.36 4.69 -13.89
C ALA A 289 23.97 4.07 -14.04
N ASP A 290 23.88 3.00 -14.82
CA ASP A 290 22.67 2.17 -14.96
C ASP A 290 21.40 2.92 -15.40
N GLY A 291 21.55 4.05 -16.12
CA GLY A 291 20.42 4.88 -16.55
C GLY A 291 19.93 5.88 -15.49
N ASP A 292 20.65 6.01 -14.37
CA ASP A 292 20.34 6.94 -13.29
C ASP A 292 21.47 7.95 -13.05
N LEU A 293 21.10 9.11 -12.53
CA LEU A 293 21.99 10.03 -11.82
C LEU A 293 22.10 9.57 -10.36
N HIS A 294 23.33 9.37 -9.91
CA HIS A 294 23.65 9.10 -8.52
C HIS A 294 24.24 10.35 -7.89
N ILE A 295 23.77 10.66 -6.68
CA ILE A 295 24.22 11.79 -5.87
C ILE A 295 24.65 11.25 -4.51
N LEU A 296 25.89 11.51 -4.13
CA LEU A 296 26.44 11.16 -2.83
C LEU A 296 26.85 12.43 -2.10
N VAL A 297 26.34 12.63 -0.89
CA VAL A 297 26.76 13.71 0.00
C VAL A 297 27.20 13.09 1.33
N ARG A 298 28.47 13.27 1.69
CA ARG A 298 29.08 12.64 2.86
C ARG A 298 29.83 13.65 3.71
N ASP A 299 29.75 13.52 5.02
CA ASP A 299 30.55 14.26 6.00
C ASP A 299 31.22 13.33 7.02
N ASN A 300 32.27 13.82 7.69
CA ASN A 300 32.96 13.13 8.77
C ASN A 300 32.58 13.64 10.18
N GLY A 301 31.42 14.27 10.31
CA GLY A 301 31.00 14.94 11.55
C GLY A 301 30.48 13.99 12.62
N ARG A 302 29.75 14.55 13.58
CA ARG A 302 29.24 13.83 14.76
C ARG A 302 28.21 12.74 14.46
N GLY A 303 27.65 12.70 13.24
CA GLY A 303 26.59 11.76 12.85
C GLY A 303 25.35 11.80 13.77
N PHE A 304 24.41 10.88 13.54
CA PHE A 304 23.23 10.69 14.36
C PHE A 304 22.71 9.25 14.24
N ASN A 305 21.77 8.87 15.11
CA ASN A 305 21.15 7.55 15.03
C ASN A 305 20.15 7.50 13.87
N SER A 306 20.44 6.70 12.84
CA SER A 306 19.65 6.55 11.62
C SER A 306 18.39 5.67 11.80
N GLY A 307 18.22 5.04 12.98
CA GLY A 307 17.02 4.29 13.34
C GLY A 307 15.76 5.16 13.53
N PRO A 308 14.59 4.54 13.84
CA PRO A 308 13.38 5.28 14.16
C PRO A 308 13.63 6.21 15.34
N VAL A 309 13.47 7.52 15.14
CA VAL A 309 13.50 8.49 16.25
C VAL A 309 12.21 8.28 17.03
N MET A 310 12.31 7.83 18.28
CA MET A 310 11.15 7.68 19.16
C MET A 310 11.01 8.89 20.06
N ASP A 311 9.78 9.36 20.28
CA ASP A 311 9.51 10.33 21.34
C ASP A 311 9.61 9.66 22.72
N LYS A 312 9.45 10.46 23.78
CA LYS A 312 9.44 9.98 25.17
C LYS A 312 8.31 8.97 25.47
N THR A 313 7.38 8.77 24.55
CA THR A 313 6.27 7.82 24.65
C THR A 313 6.47 6.54 23.83
N GLY A 314 7.59 6.42 23.11
CA GLY A 314 7.88 5.28 22.24
C GLY A 314 7.21 5.36 20.85
N SER A 315 6.68 6.52 20.47
CA SER A 315 6.05 6.72 19.16
C SER A 315 7.08 7.19 18.12
N PRO A 316 7.02 6.72 16.86
CA PRO A 316 7.91 7.20 15.80
C PRO A 316 7.69 8.69 15.51
N VAL A 317 8.73 9.49 15.63
CA VAL A 317 8.77 10.91 15.29
C VAL A 317 9.36 11.06 13.89
N ALA A 318 8.74 11.90 13.07
CA ALA A 318 9.29 12.28 11.78
C ALA A 318 10.68 12.91 11.97
N ARG A 319 11.64 12.55 11.12
CA ARG A 319 12.97 13.20 11.10
C ARG A 319 12.81 14.70 10.83
N GLY A 320 13.85 15.49 11.14
CA GLY A 320 13.85 16.95 10.94
C GLY A 320 13.36 17.39 9.56
N LEU A 321 12.80 18.60 9.50
CA LEU A 321 12.12 19.15 8.30
C LEU A 321 13.00 19.09 7.03
N GLY A 322 14.32 19.26 7.16
CA GLY A 322 15.27 19.21 6.04
C GLY A 322 15.34 17.85 5.32
N LEU A 323 15.52 16.75 6.08
CA LEU A 323 15.56 15.40 5.50
C LEU A 323 14.20 14.99 4.91
N THR A 324 13.10 15.44 5.52
CA THR A 324 11.75 15.23 4.99
C THR A 324 11.57 15.98 3.65
N GLY A 325 12.09 17.20 3.56
CA GLY A 325 12.09 17.98 2.32
C GLY A 325 12.92 17.31 1.20
N ILE A 326 14.10 16.78 1.53
CA ILE A 326 14.93 16.02 0.58
C ILE A 326 14.17 14.78 0.08
N ALA A 327 13.61 13.98 0.99
CA ALA A 327 12.87 12.77 0.64
C ALA A 327 11.71 13.05 -0.32
N GLU A 328 10.97 14.13 -0.10
CA GLU A 328 9.86 14.53 -0.96
C GLU A 328 10.34 14.96 -2.35
N ARG A 329 11.42 15.76 -2.44
CA ARG A 329 11.98 16.16 -3.75
C ARG A 329 12.50 14.97 -4.54
N VAL A 330 13.16 14.02 -3.88
CA VAL A 330 13.60 12.77 -4.52
C VAL A 330 12.41 11.98 -5.05
N ARG A 331 11.32 11.90 -4.28
CA ARG A 331 10.07 11.26 -4.70
C ARG A 331 9.45 11.96 -5.91
N MET A 332 9.46 13.29 -5.96
CA MET A 332 8.97 14.07 -7.11
C MET A 332 9.79 13.81 -8.38
N LEU A 333 11.08 13.52 -8.23
CA LEU A 333 11.98 13.16 -9.33
C LEU A 333 11.86 11.68 -9.75
N GLY A 334 10.98 10.89 -9.12
CA GLY A 334 10.87 9.45 -9.37
C GLY A 334 12.05 8.64 -8.85
N GLY A 335 12.85 9.21 -7.96
CA GLY A 335 14.08 8.62 -7.43
C GLY A 335 13.92 7.88 -6.10
N MET A 336 15.05 7.36 -5.63
CA MET A 336 15.20 6.73 -4.32
C MET A 336 16.29 7.44 -3.51
N HIS A 337 16.19 7.38 -2.19
CA HIS A 337 17.23 7.91 -1.30
C HIS A 337 17.47 6.98 -0.13
N SER A 338 18.68 7.02 0.41
CA SER A 338 19.06 6.37 1.65
C SER A 338 19.95 7.31 2.47
N VAL A 339 19.83 7.21 3.79
CA VAL A 339 20.65 7.98 4.72
C VAL A 339 21.27 7.02 5.72
N ALA A 340 22.59 6.88 5.64
CA ALA A 340 23.40 6.15 6.60
C ALA A 340 24.10 7.16 7.51
N SER A 341 23.85 7.07 8.81
CA SER A 341 24.53 7.91 9.81
C SER A 341 24.80 7.07 11.04
N THR A 342 25.94 7.32 11.68
CA THR A 342 26.32 6.68 12.93
C THR A 342 26.97 7.73 13.84
N PRO A 343 26.56 7.83 15.12
CA PRO A 343 27.18 8.78 16.05
C PRO A 343 28.71 8.63 16.10
N GLY A 344 29.43 9.71 15.84
CA GLY A 344 30.89 9.78 15.79
C GLY A 344 31.53 9.40 14.46
N TYR A 345 30.77 8.93 13.46
CA TYR A 345 31.29 8.45 12.16
C TYR A 345 30.72 9.20 10.95
N GLY A 346 30.06 10.34 11.18
CA GLY A 346 29.50 11.18 10.12
C GLY A 346 28.17 10.70 9.55
N THR A 347 27.78 11.33 8.44
CA THR A 347 26.56 11.01 7.69
C THR A 347 26.88 10.83 6.22
N THR A 348 26.15 9.93 5.57
CA THR A 348 26.16 9.69 4.13
C THR A 348 24.73 9.67 3.63
N LEU A 349 24.42 10.58 2.72
CA LEU A 349 23.17 10.63 1.96
C LEU A 349 23.47 10.13 0.55
N THR A 350 22.73 9.11 0.12
CA THR A 350 22.79 8.58 -1.25
C THR A 350 21.44 8.76 -1.91
N ILE A 351 21.43 9.29 -3.12
CA ILE A 351 20.22 9.55 -3.90
C ILE A 351 20.44 9.02 -5.31
N GLN A 352 19.41 8.39 -5.86
CA GLN A 352 19.36 7.85 -7.21
C GLN A 352 18.15 8.43 -7.93
N VAL A 353 18.35 9.06 -9.08
CA VAL A 353 17.29 9.71 -9.88
C VAL A 353 17.35 9.20 -11.32
N PRO A 354 16.24 8.70 -11.88
CA PRO A 354 16.19 8.28 -13.28
C PRO A 354 16.60 9.38 -14.25
N LEU A 355 17.52 9.06 -15.16
CA LEU A 355 17.78 9.94 -16.30
C LEU A 355 16.56 9.92 -17.23
N PRO A 356 16.15 11.07 -17.79
CA PRO A 356 15.12 11.05 -18.81
C PRO A 356 15.60 10.22 -19.99
N SER A 357 14.79 9.22 -20.37
CA SER A 357 15.07 8.39 -21.54
C SER A 357 15.24 9.28 -22.76
N PRO A 358 16.19 9.00 -23.68
CA PRO A 358 16.26 9.72 -24.94
C PRO A 358 14.94 9.48 -25.69
N ALA A 359 14.01 10.43 -25.58
CA ALA A 359 12.82 10.47 -26.41
C ALA A 359 13.31 10.49 -27.88
N GLY A 360 12.80 9.55 -28.67
CA GLY A 360 13.33 9.18 -29.98
C GLY A 360 13.80 10.36 -30.82
N ALA A 361 15.08 10.30 -31.23
CA ALA A 361 15.48 10.89 -32.49
C ALA A 361 14.55 10.31 -33.55
N GLY A 362 13.74 11.18 -34.15
CA GLY A 362 12.68 10.78 -35.09
C GLY A 362 13.21 9.85 -36.16
N GLU A 363 12.52 8.72 -36.33
CA GLU A 363 12.45 8.09 -37.64
C GLU A 363 11.80 9.11 -38.58
N ALA A 364 12.56 9.47 -39.60
CA ALA A 364 12.25 10.42 -40.66
C ALA A 364 11.12 9.92 -41.57
#